data_AF-A0A7K3DUH6-F1
#
_entry.id   AF-A0A7K3DUH6-F1
#
_cell.length_a   1.000
_cell.length_b   1.000
_cell.length_c   1.000
_cell.angle_alpha   90.00
_cell.angle_beta   90.00
_cell.angle_gamma   90.00
#
_symmetry.space_group_name_H-M   'P 1'
#
loop_
_entity.id
_entity.type
_entity.pdbx_description
1 polymer ?
#
loop_
_entity_poly.entity_id
_entity_poly.type
_entity_poly.pdbx_seq_one_letter_code
_entity_poly.pdbx_strand_id
1 'polypeptide(L)'
;MSSGSQEFVHATPRPGGAIVSAVGYRSEGQRPALHRGLPSPYLTVIFSLDGPVVTGSTPEQATGPDAVRADIVVGGLHRSPAFIAQPAHEAGIQLAVHPLAARALLGVPAAELSGRTVTH
;
A
#
# COMPACT_ATOMS: atom_id res chain seq x y z
N MET A 1 -2.09 -29.96 -2.11
CA MET A 1 -2.33 -28.53 -1.77
C MET A 1 -1.02 -27.82 -2.03
N SER A 2 -0.91 -27.02 -3.10
CA SER A 2 0.32 -26.27 -3.33
C SER A 2 0.50 -25.28 -2.17
N SER A 3 1.67 -25.29 -1.53
CA SER A 3 2.03 -24.24 -0.58
C SER A 3 2.10 -22.93 -1.35
N GLY A 4 1.48 -21.87 -0.84
CA GLY A 4 1.69 -20.54 -1.41
C GLY A 4 3.16 -20.15 -1.29
N SER A 5 3.65 -19.35 -2.23
CA SER A 5 5.00 -18.77 -2.21
C SER A 5 4.91 -17.26 -1.94
N GLN A 6 5.94 -16.73 -1.29
CA GLN A 6 6.13 -15.30 -1.10
C GLN A 6 7.60 -14.98 -1.30
N GLU A 7 7.87 -13.94 -2.08
CA GLU A 7 9.20 -13.42 -2.37
C GLU A 7 9.23 -11.93 -2.00
N PHE A 8 10.31 -11.51 -1.35
CA PHE A 8 10.55 -10.12 -0.98
C PHE A 8 11.97 -9.73 -1.33
N VAL A 9 12.12 -8.57 -1.97
CA VAL A 9 13.42 -7.97 -2.28
C VAL A 9 13.49 -6.61 -1.62
N HIS A 10 14.45 -6.46 -0.70
CA HIS A 10 14.70 -5.19 -0.02
C HIS A 10 15.76 -4.40 -0.77
N ALA A 11 15.44 -3.16 -1.13
CA ALA A 11 16.44 -2.19 -1.55
C ALA A 11 16.91 -1.40 -0.33
N THR A 12 18.15 -0.92 -0.37
CA THR A 12 18.74 -0.04 0.66
C THR A 12 18.64 1.41 0.19
N PRO A 13 17.69 2.22 0.69
CA PRO A 13 17.60 3.62 0.30
C PRO A 13 18.79 4.43 0.83
N ARG A 14 19.03 5.59 0.22
CA ARG A 14 20.06 6.51 0.69
C ARG A 14 19.70 7.07 2.07
N PRO A 15 20.60 7.03 3.06
CA PRO A 15 20.36 7.69 4.35
C PRO A 15 20.01 9.16 4.19
N GLY A 16 19.01 9.64 4.93
CA GLY A 16 18.50 11.02 4.83
C GLY A 16 17.71 11.34 3.55
N GLY A 17 17.47 10.34 2.70
CA GLY A 17 16.66 10.49 1.49
C GLY A 17 15.15 10.52 1.76
N ALA A 18 14.39 10.77 0.69
CA ALA A 18 12.93 10.80 0.75
C ALA A 18 12.29 9.43 1.02
N ILE A 19 12.96 8.35 0.62
CA ILE A 19 12.51 6.96 0.80
C ILE A 19 13.26 6.36 1.98
N VAL A 20 12.52 5.84 2.95
CA VAL A 20 13.06 5.25 4.19
C VAL A 20 13.20 3.74 4.07
N SER A 21 12.28 3.10 3.35
CA SER A 21 12.37 1.69 2.96
C SER A 21 11.73 1.47 1.60
N ALA A 22 12.22 0.47 0.87
CA ALA A 22 11.70 0.05 -0.41
C ALA A 22 11.75 -1.48 -0.50
N VAL A 23 10.59 -2.09 -0.77
CA VAL A 23 10.42 -3.54 -0.83
C VAL A 23 9.67 -3.89 -2.10
N GLY A 24 10.28 -4.70 -2.96
CA GLY A 24 9.57 -5.43 -4.00
C GLY A 24 8.98 -6.70 -3.41
N TYR A 25 7.77 -7.07 -3.79
CA TYR A 25 7.11 -8.28 -3.33
C TYR A 25 6.43 -9.03 -4.46
N ARG A 26 6.34 -10.35 -4.31
CA ARG A 26 5.47 -11.22 -5.10
C ARG A 26 4.92 -12.32 -4.22
N SER A 27 3.63 -12.58 -4.30
CA SER A 27 2.96 -13.67 -3.60
C SER A 27 2.10 -14.46 -4.58
N GLU A 28 2.13 -15.78 -4.51
CA GLU A 28 1.30 -16.66 -5.34
C GLU A 28 0.69 -17.77 -4.50
N GLY A 29 -0.50 -18.25 -4.91
CA GLY A 29 -1.20 -19.34 -4.23
C GLY A 29 -1.65 -19.00 -2.81
N GLN A 30 -1.75 -17.71 -2.47
CA GLN A 30 -2.23 -17.27 -1.16
C GLN A 30 -3.73 -17.53 -1.04
N ARG A 31 -4.21 -17.77 0.18
CA ARG A 31 -5.65 -17.70 0.44
C ARG A 31 -6.04 -16.23 0.50
N PRO A 32 -7.06 -15.79 -0.26
CA PRO A 32 -7.54 -14.42 -0.16
C PRO A 32 -7.85 -14.06 1.29
N ALA A 33 -7.34 -12.91 1.72
CA ALA A 33 -7.42 -12.45 3.09
C ALA A 33 -7.75 -10.95 3.13
N LEU A 34 -8.23 -10.47 4.27
CA LEU A 34 -8.43 -9.05 4.50
C LEU A 34 -7.37 -8.55 5.47
N HIS A 35 -6.47 -7.71 4.96
CA HIS A 35 -5.42 -7.09 5.75
C HIS A 35 -5.89 -5.76 6.33
N ARG A 36 -5.40 -5.43 7.53
CA ARG A 36 -5.67 -4.15 8.19
C ARG A 36 -4.39 -3.31 8.19
N GLY A 37 -4.39 -2.26 7.38
CA GLY A 37 -3.32 -1.25 7.40
C GLY A 37 -3.28 -0.55 8.76
N LEU A 38 -2.13 -0.64 9.43
CA LEU A 38 -1.88 0.06 10.69
C LEU A 38 -1.39 1.49 10.44
N PRO A 39 -1.62 2.43 11.37
CA PRO A 39 -1.04 3.77 11.30
C PRO A 39 0.50 3.71 11.24
N SER A 40 1.10 4.56 10.41
CA SER A 40 2.55 4.66 10.23
C SER A 40 2.98 6.12 10.33
N PRO A 41 4.15 6.44 10.91
CA PRO A 41 4.70 7.79 10.83
C PRO A 41 5.19 8.16 9.41
N TYR A 42 5.25 7.18 8.50
CA TYR A 42 5.61 7.36 7.10
C TYR A 42 4.39 7.20 6.19
N LEU A 43 4.44 7.85 5.04
CA LEU A 43 3.50 7.56 3.95
C LEU A 43 3.86 6.20 3.35
N THR A 44 2.87 5.32 3.23
CA THR A 44 3.01 4.07 2.48
C THR A 44 2.60 4.33 1.04
N VAL A 45 3.51 4.12 0.09
CA VAL A 45 3.20 4.19 -1.35
C VAL A 45 3.35 2.80 -1.94
N ILE A 46 2.29 2.29 -2.58
CA ILE A 46 2.28 0.99 -3.25
C ILE A 46 2.12 1.21 -4.74
N PHE A 47 2.97 0.55 -5.53
CA PHE A 47 2.80 0.36 -6.95
C PHE A 47 2.46 -1.12 -7.18
N SER A 48 1.22 -1.39 -7.54
CA SER A 48 0.78 -2.73 -7.88
C SER A 48 1.19 -3.07 -9.31
N LEU A 49 1.67 -4.29 -9.51
CA LEU A 49 2.16 -4.80 -10.79
C LEU A 49 1.39 -6.02 -11.27
N ASP A 50 0.48 -6.56 -10.45
CA ASP A 50 -0.35 -7.71 -10.76
C ASP A 50 -1.76 -7.52 -10.20
N GLY A 51 -2.57 -6.77 -10.95
CA GLY A 51 -3.92 -6.35 -10.56
C GLY A 51 -3.95 -5.16 -9.57
N PRO A 52 -5.11 -4.50 -9.41
CA PRO A 52 -5.20 -3.32 -8.55
C PRO A 52 -5.17 -3.71 -7.07
N VAL A 53 -4.65 -2.82 -6.24
CA VAL A 53 -4.88 -2.88 -4.79
C VAL A 53 -6.35 -2.55 -4.54
N VAL A 54 -7.04 -3.42 -3.78
CA VAL A 54 -8.44 -3.26 -3.42
C VAL A 54 -8.55 -2.84 -1.97
N THR A 55 -9.21 -1.71 -1.71
CA THR A 55 -9.30 -1.12 -0.36
C THR A 55 -10.71 -0.67 0.02
N GLY A 56 -10.94 -0.52 1.33
CA GLY A 56 -12.17 0.05 1.89
C GLY A 56 -11.96 0.62 3.29
N SER A 57 -12.88 1.48 3.74
CA SER A 57 -12.84 2.04 5.10
C SER A 57 -13.44 1.08 6.14
N THR A 58 -14.20 0.09 5.68
CA THR A 58 -14.72 -1.03 6.48
C THR A 58 -14.46 -2.37 5.76
N PRO A 59 -14.54 -3.52 6.45
CA PRO A 59 -14.44 -4.84 5.82
C PRO A 59 -15.48 -5.07 4.71
N GLU A 60 -16.71 -4.61 4.93
CA GLU A 60 -17.82 -4.78 4.00
C GLU A 60 -17.59 -3.96 2.74
N GLN A 61 -17.08 -2.74 2.88
CA GLN A 61 -16.70 -1.92 1.72
C GLN A 61 -15.55 -2.56 0.94
N ALA A 62 -14.51 -3.05 1.62
CA ALA A 62 -13.34 -3.63 0.95
C ALA A 62 -13.64 -4.93 0.20
N THR A 63 -14.73 -5.61 0.54
CA THR A 63 -15.19 -6.86 -0.11
C THR A 63 -16.42 -6.68 -1.00
N GLY A 64 -17.00 -5.48 -1.01
CA GLY A 64 -18.23 -5.15 -1.71
C GLY A 64 -18.03 -4.43 -3.05
N PRO A 65 -19.12 -4.03 -3.71
CA PRO A 65 -19.09 -3.32 -5.00
C PRO A 65 -18.46 -1.92 -4.90
N ASP A 66 -18.51 -1.30 -3.71
CA ASP A 66 -18.00 0.05 -3.45
C ASP A 66 -16.51 0.08 -3.08
N ALA A 67 -15.81 -1.05 -3.23
CA ALA A 67 -14.37 -1.13 -2.96
C ALA A 67 -13.59 -0.19 -3.89
N VAL A 68 -12.63 0.54 -3.32
CA VAL A 68 -11.72 1.38 -4.10
C VAL A 68 -10.64 0.50 -4.70
N ARG A 69 -10.43 0.61 -6.01
CA ARG A 69 -9.43 -0.15 -6.77
C ARG A 69 -8.44 0.81 -7.40
N ALA A 70 -7.15 0.61 -7.14
CA ALA A 70 -6.11 1.47 -7.68
C ALA A 70 -4.80 0.72 -7.87
N ASP A 71 -4.10 1.04 -8.96
CA ASP A 71 -2.79 0.47 -9.24
C ASP A 71 -1.70 1.19 -8.42
N ILE A 72 -1.94 2.46 -8.07
CA ILE A 72 -1.09 3.23 -7.16
C ILE A 72 -1.90 3.64 -5.94
N VAL A 73 -1.40 3.29 -4.76
CA VAL A 73 -2.01 3.64 -3.47
C VAL A 73 -1.05 4.46 -2.65
N VAL A 74 -1.54 5.58 -2.12
CA VAL A 74 -0.86 6.33 -1.06
C VAL A 74 -1.68 6.27 0.21
N GLY A 75 -1.07 5.81 1.30
CA GLY A 75 -1.67 5.69 2.63
C GLY A 75 -0.69 6.07 3.74
N GLY A 76 -1.03 5.77 5.00
CA GLY A 76 -0.10 5.89 6.14
C GLY A 76 -0.47 6.98 7.17
N LEU A 77 -1.10 8.08 6.78
CA LEU A 77 -1.50 9.16 7.70
C LEU A 77 -2.97 9.12 8.14
N HIS A 78 -3.63 7.98 7.97
CA HIS A 78 -5.01 7.82 8.42
C HIS A 78 -5.06 7.56 9.92
N ARG A 79 -5.98 8.22 10.62
CA ARG A 79 -6.29 7.94 12.05
C ARG A 79 -7.18 6.71 12.24
N SER A 80 -7.71 6.17 11.14
CA SER A 80 -8.57 5.00 11.09
C SER A 80 -7.91 3.89 10.26
N PRO A 81 -8.21 2.62 10.54
CA PRO A 81 -7.69 1.51 9.75
C PRO A 81 -8.15 1.58 8.29
N ALA A 82 -7.27 1.21 7.38
CA ALA A 82 -7.65 0.86 6.01
C ALA A 82 -7.76 -0.67 5.92
N PHE A 83 -8.80 -1.17 5.27
CA PHE A 83 -8.96 -2.59 4.96
C PHE A 83 -8.50 -2.82 3.53
N ILE A 84 -7.64 -3.81 3.33
CA ILE A 84 -7.01 -4.13 2.04
C ILE A 84 -7.35 -5.59 1.74
N ALA A 85 -8.05 -5.85 0.62
CA ALA A 85 -8.31 -7.21 0.18
C ALA A 85 -7.07 -7.74 -0.54
N GLN A 86 -6.43 -8.73 0.07
CA GLN A 86 -5.26 -9.41 -0.49
C GLN A 86 -5.73 -10.54 -1.41
N PRO A 87 -5.37 -10.49 -2.70
CA PRO A 87 -5.71 -11.53 -3.66
C PRO A 87 -4.88 -12.81 -3.46
N ALA A 88 -5.17 -13.83 -4.25
CA ALA A 88 -4.40 -15.08 -4.25
C ALA A 88 -3.02 -14.93 -4.93
N HIS A 89 -2.88 -13.94 -5.81
CA HIS A 89 -1.65 -13.55 -6.50
C HIS A 89 -1.52 -12.03 -6.46
N GLU A 90 -0.33 -11.55 -6.10
CA GLU A 90 0.00 -10.13 -6.12
C GLU A 90 1.50 -9.95 -6.40
N ALA A 91 1.84 -8.85 -7.04
CA ALA A 91 3.21 -8.38 -7.16
C ALA A 91 3.21 -6.87 -7.11
N GLY A 92 4.25 -6.29 -6.52
CA GLY A 92 4.31 -4.84 -6.40
C GLY A 92 5.58 -4.32 -5.74
N ILE A 93 5.59 -3.01 -5.55
CA ILE A 93 6.63 -2.28 -4.83
C ILE A 93 5.95 -1.47 -3.74
N GLN A 94 6.39 -1.63 -2.51
CA GLN A 94 5.99 -0.82 -1.38
C GLN A 94 7.14 0.08 -0.93
N LEU A 95 6.86 1.37 -0.78
CA LEU A 95 7.78 2.38 -0.29
C LEU A 95 7.26 2.96 1.03
N ALA A 96 8.16 3.15 2.00
CA ALA A 96 7.92 4.07 3.10
C ALA A 96 8.55 5.42 2.73
N VAL A 97 7.73 6.45 2.61
CA VAL A 97 8.13 7.80 2.20
C VAL A 97 8.08 8.74 3.40
N HIS A 98 9.14 9.52 3.58
CA HIS A 98 9.19 10.55 4.61
C HIS A 98 8.10 11.61 4.35
N PRO A 99 7.23 11.96 5.32
CA PRO A 99 6.14 12.93 5.10
C PRO A 99 6.61 14.29 4.57
N LEU A 100 7.79 14.76 5.00
CA LEU A 100 8.38 16.01 4.50
C LEU A 100 8.72 15.96 3.00
N ALA A 101 8.87 14.78 2.40
CA ALA A 101 9.13 14.63 0.98
C ALA A 101 7.84 14.57 0.13
N ALA A 102 6.66 14.51 0.76
CA ALA A 102 5.38 14.34 0.06
C ALA A 102 5.15 15.42 -1.00
N ARG A 103 5.41 16.69 -0.69
CA ARG A 103 5.19 17.78 -1.64
C ARG A 103 6.10 17.65 -2.87
N ALA A 104 7.35 17.23 -2.67
CA ALA A 104 8.31 17.07 -3.76
C ALA A 104 7.99 15.86 -4.64
N LEU A 105 7.45 14.77 -4.07
CA LEU A 105 7.21 13.51 -4.79
C LEU A 105 5.79 13.34 -5.31
N LEU A 106 4.80 13.90 -4.60
CA LEU A 106 3.37 13.69 -4.82
C LEU A 106 2.62 14.99 -5.13
N GLY A 107 3.31 16.13 -5.17
CA GLY A 107 2.74 17.45 -5.47
C GLY A 107 1.95 18.10 -4.33
N VAL A 108 1.62 17.36 -3.26
CA VAL A 108 0.83 17.84 -2.12
C VAL A 108 1.53 17.58 -0.78
N PRO A 109 1.28 18.41 0.26
CA PRO A 109 1.70 18.10 1.63
C PRO A 109 1.10 16.79 2.13
N ALA A 110 1.84 16.10 3.00
CA ALA A 110 1.37 14.86 3.61
C ALA A 110 0.06 15.05 4.42
N ALA A 111 -0.16 16.23 4.99
CA ALA A 111 -1.40 16.58 5.68
C ALA A 111 -2.65 16.45 4.79
N GLU A 112 -2.54 16.74 3.49
CA GLU A 112 -3.66 16.63 2.53
C GLU A 112 -3.95 15.18 2.14
N LEU A 113 -2.99 14.27 2.35
CA LEU A 113 -3.14 12.83 2.13
C LEU A 113 -3.72 12.11 3.36
N SER A 114 -3.87 12.82 4.48
CA SER A 114 -4.41 12.24 5.71
C SER A 114 -5.92 12.00 5.53
N GLY A 115 -6.34 10.74 5.55
CA GLY A 115 -7.75 10.39 5.35
C GLY A 115 -8.15 10.12 3.90
N ARG A 116 -7.22 10.15 2.92
CA ARG A 116 -7.54 9.94 1.50
C ARG A 116 -6.60 8.93 0.85
N THR A 117 -7.16 7.85 0.31
CA THR A 117 -6.48 7.05 -0.72
C THR A 117 -6.54 7.86 -2.02
N VAL A 118 -5.38 8.29 -2.53
CA VAL A 118 -5.27 8.92 -3.84
C VAL A 118 -4.99 7.83 -4.86
N THR A 119 -5.83 7.75 -5.88
CA THR A 119 -5.78 6.74 -6.94
C THR A 119 -5.40 7.42 -8.25
N HIS A 120 -4.33 6.96 -8.90
CA HIS A 120 -3.97 7.33 -10.27
C HIS A 120 -4.06 6.10 -11.17
#